data_AF-I3WXE7-F1
#
_entry.id   AF-I3WXE7-F1
#
_cell.length_a   1.000
_cell.length_b   1.000
_cell.length_c   1.000
_cell.angle_alpha   90.00
_cell.angle_beta   90.00
_cell.angle_gamma   90.00
#
_symmetry.space_group_name_H-M   'P 1'
#
loop_
_entity.id
_entity.type
_entity.pdbx_description
1 polymer ?
#
loop_
_entity_poly.entity_id
_entity_poly.type
_entity_poly.pdbx_seq_one_letter_code
_entity_poly.pdbx_strand_id
1 'polypeptide(L)' 'GIREPVAGSLIYGNNIISGAVVPSSNAIGLHFYPIWEAASLDEWLYNGGPYQLVIFHFLIGCACYLGR' A
#
# COMPACT_ATOMS: atom_id res chain seq x y z
N GLY A 1 8.90 -5.25 -6.58
CA GLY A 1 8.87 -6.43 -7.46
C GLY A 1 10.25 -6.91 -7.88
N ILE A 2 11.16 -5.99 -8.22
CA ILE A 2 12.52 -6.32 -8.70
C ILE A 2 13.62 -6.03 -7.67
N ARG A 3 13.26 -5.99 -6.37
CA ARG A 3 14.15 -5.63 -5.25
C ARG A 3 14.73 -4.22 -5.31
N GLU A 4 14.00 -3.30 -5.94
CA GLU A 4 14.31 -1.87 -5.98
C GLU A 4 13.21 -1.09 -5.24
N PRO A 5 13.43 -0.73 -3.96
CA PRO A 5 12.45 0.04 -3.18
C PRO A 5 12.33 1.47 -3.68
N VAL A 6 11.12 2.03 -3.64
CA VAL A 6 10.84 3.43 -3.97
C VAL A 6 10.37 4.14 -2.71
N ALA A 7 11.00 5.27 -2.38
CA ALA A 7 10.61 6.08 -1.23
C ALA A 7 9.36 6.92 -1.56
N GLY A 8 8.27 6.75 -0.81
CA GLY A 8 7.03 7.52 -1.00
C GLY A 8 6.68 8.49 0.13
N SER A 9 7.25 8.32 1.32
CA SER A 9 6.88 9.14 2.49
C SER A 9 7.69 10.43 2.58
N LEU A 10 7.13 11.42 3.30
CA LEU A 10 7.79 12.71 3.55
C LEU A 10 9.07 12.54 4.39
N ILE A 11 9.04 11.66 5.40
CA ILE A 11 10.21 11.39 6.24
C ILE A 11 11.38 10.74 5.49
N TYR A 12 11.10 10.16 4.30
CA TYR A 12 12.12 9.64 3.38
C TYR A 12 12.38 10.58 2.20
N GLY A 13 12.23 11.89 2.39
CA GLY A 13 12.73 12.91 1.46
C GLY A 13 11.75 13.34 0.37
N ASN A 14 10.46 12.99 0.48
CA ASN A 14 9.43 13.49 -0.42
C ASN A 14 8.80 14.80 0.05
N ASN A 15 8.27 15.58 -0.89
CA ASN A 15 7.42 16.73 -0.61
C ASN A 15 5.96 16.43 -1.02
N ILE A 16 5.06 17.42 -0.95
CA ILE A 16 3.63 17.23 -1.28
C ILE A 16 3.41 16.83 -2.76
N ILE A 17 4.30 17.24 -3.66
CA ILE A 17 4.19 16.91 -5.09
C ILE A 17 4.74 15.52 -5.39
N SER A 18 5.80 15.10 -4.70
CA SER A 18 6.46 13.81 -4.96
C SER A 18 6.01 12.66 -4.05
N GLY A 19 5.33 12.96 -2.94
CA GLY A 19 4.91 11.97 -1.96
C GLY A 19 3.77 11.07 -2.44
N ALA A 20 3.83 9.79 -2.09
CA ALA A 20 2.83 8.80 -2.45
C ALA A 20 2.81 7.61 -1.48
N VAL A 21 1.67 6.91 -1.41
CA VAL A 21 1.64 5.53 -0.91
C VAL A 21 1.98 4.62 -2.09
N VAL A 22 3.18 4.05 -2.08
CA VAL A 22 3.72 3.25 -3.19
C VAL A 22 2.88 1.97 -3.39
N PRO A 23 2.50 1.61 -4.63
CA PRO A 23 1.75 0.38 -4.92
C PRO A 23 2.40 -0.89 -4.38
N SER A 24 1.58 -1.91 -4.09
CA SER A 24 2.07 -3.21 -3.64
C SER A 24 3.00 -3.85 -4.67
N SER A 25 4.02 -4.56 -4.19
CA SER A 25 5.05 -5.18 -5.01
C SER A 25 4.46 -6.10 -6.09
N ASN A 26 4.96 -6.01 -7.33
CA ASN A 26 4.58 -6.95 -8.41
C ASN A 26 4.83 -8.43 -8.08
N ALA A 27 5.68 -8.74 -7.09
CA ALA A 27 5.89 -10.12 -6.63
C ALA A 27 4.64 -10.70 -5.92
N ILE A 28 3.76 -9.84 -5.40
CA ILE A 28 2.44 -10.22 -4.85
C ILE A 28 1.44 -10.45 -5.98
N GLY A 29 1.57 -9.75 -7.12
CA GLY A 29 0.56 -9.78 -8.19
C GLY A 29 -0.82 -9.37 -7.67
N LEU A 30 -1.82 -10.24 -7.85
CA LEU A 30 -3.20 -10.04 -7.40
C LEU A 30 -3.52 -10.81 -6.10
N HIS A 31 -2.52 -11.39 -5.44
CA HIS A 31 -2.74 -12.05 -4.16
C HIS A 31 -3.17 -11.03 -3.10
N PHE A 32 -4.10 -11.46 -2.25
CA PHE A 32 -4.53 -10.67 -1.10
C PHE A 32 -3.43 -10.69 -0.04
N TYR A 33 -2.91 -9.52 0.32
CA TYR A 33 -1.77 -9.39 1.23
C TYR A 33 -2.10 -8.53 2.46
N PRO A 34 -2.92 -9.04 3.40
CA PRO A 34 -3.23 -8.38 4.66
C PRO A 34 -2.04 -8.45 5.63
N ILE A 35 -2.11 -7.68 6.72
CA ILE A 35 -1.02 -7.58 7.71
C ILE A 35 -0.59 -8.95 8.26
N TRP A 36 -1.54 -9.87 8.47
CA TRP A 36 -1.27 -11.20 9.04
C TRP A 36 -0.73 -12.23 8.05
N GLU A 37 -0.63 -11.92 6.76
CA GLU A 37 0.07 -12.77 5.79
C GLU A 37 1.58 -12.48 5.75
N ALA A 38 2.03 -11.37 6.33
CA ALA A 38 3.45 -11.05 6.45
C ALA A 38 4.03 -11.65 7.75
N ALA A 39 5.32 -12.03 7.72
CA ALA A 39 6.04 -12.49 8.89
C ALA A 39 6.33 -11.36 9.89
N SER A 40 6.37 -10.12 9.42
CA SER A 40 6.55 -8.93 10.27
C SER A 40 5.96 -7.68 9.62
N LEU A 41 5.83 -6.61 10.42
CA LEU A 41 5.44 -5.30 9.88
C LEU A 41 6.47 -4.72 8.92
N ASP A 42 7.77 -4.99 9.13
CA ASP A 42 8.83 -4.52 8.24
C ASP A 42 8.72 -5.16 6.84
N GLU A 43 8.44 -6.46 6.79
CA GLU A 43 8.19 -7.16 5.53
C GLU A 43 6.92 -6.60 4.84
N TRP A 44 5.86 -6.39 5.62
CA TRP A 44 4.61 -5.84 5.12
C TRP A 44 4.79 -4.43 4.52
N LEU A 45 5.58 -3.58 5.19
CA LEU A 45 5.95 -2.25 4.69
C LEU A 45 6.82 -2.33 3.44
N TYR A 46 7.83 -3.21 3.42
CA TYR A 46 8.71 -3.41 2.26
C TYR A 46 7.93 -3.82 1.01
N ASN A 47 6.90 -4.64 1.17
CA ASN A 47 6.08 -5.14 0.07
C ASN A 47 4.93 -4.21 -0.35
N GLY A 48 4.78 -3.04 0.27
CA GLY A 48 3.73 -2.08 -0.06
C GLY A 48 2.33 -2.49 0.41
N GLY A 49 2.24 -3.25 1.50
CA GLY A 49 1.00 -3.65 2.13
C GLY A 49 -0.01 -2.52 2.43
N PRO A 50 0.42 -1.31 2.85
CA PRO A 50 -0.49 -0.18 3.06
C PRO A 50 -1.37 0.18 1.86
N TYR A 51 -0.86 -0.02 0.63
CA TYR A 51 -1.58 0.32 -0.59
C TYR A 51 -2.86 -0.51 -0.75
N GLN A 52 -2.76 -1.84 -0.61
CA GLN A 52 -3.91 -2.73 -0.68
C GLN A 52 -4.91 -2.43 0.44
N LEU A 53 -4.41 -2.23 1.67
CA LEU A 53 -5.27 -1.88 2.81
C LEU A 53 -6.08 -0.62 2.53
N VAL A 54 -5.43 0.47 2.12
CA VAL A 54 -6.11 1.74 1.84
C VAL A 54 -7.14 1.59 0.71
N ILE A 55 -6.76 1.00 -0.42
CA ILE A 55 -7.66 0.92 -1.58
C ILE A 55 -8.88 0.05 -1.30
N PHE A 56 -8.71 -1.11 -0.66
CA PHE A 56 -9.86 -1.98 -0.38
C PHE A 56 -10.84 -1.34 0.61
N HIS A 57 -10.36 -0.69 1.68
CA HIS A 57 -11.25 0.01 2.61
C HIS A 57 -11.87 1.26 1.96
N PHE A 58 -11.10 2.03 1.20
CA PHE A 58 -11.57 3.23 0.52
C PHE A 58 -12.68 2.94 -0.48
N LEU A 59 -12.52 1.94 -1.34
CA LEU A 59 -13.53 1.60 -2.35
C LEU A 59 -14.84 1.10 -1.73
N ILE A 60 -14.77 0.30 -0.67
CA ILE A 60 -15.96 -0.09 0.12
C ILE A 60 -16.61 1.16 0.72
N GLY A 61 -15.82 2.06 1.30
CA GLY A 61 -16.29 3.34 1.83
C GLY A 61 -17.02 4.19 0.77
N CYS A 62 -16.46 4.30 -0.44
CA CYS A 62 -17.10 5.01 -1.56
C CYS A 62 -18.42 4.37 -1.97
N ALA A 63 -18.49 3.04 -2.06
CA ALA A 63 -19.72 2.34 -2.40
C ALA A 63 -20.80 2.55 -1.34
N CYS A 64 -20.44 2.48 -0.05
CA CYS A 64 -21.34 2.79 1.06
C CYS A 64 -21.79 4.24 1.05
N TYR A 65 -20.91 5.19 0.71
CA TYR A 65 -21.26 6.62 0.62
C TYR A 65 -22.23 6.90 -0.51
N LEU A 66 -22.07 6.26 -1.67
CA LEU A 66 -23.02 6.39 -2.79
C LEU A 66 -24.44 5.92 -2.39
N GLY A 67 -24.53 4.90 -1.54
CA GLY A 67 -25.82 4.37 -1.08
C GLY A 67 -26.45 5.12 0.10
N ARG A 68 -25.75 6.08 0.72
CA ARG A 68 -26.23 6.85 1.87
C ARG A 68 -26.85 8.18 1.44
#